data_AF-A0A1W9S9H4-F1
#
_entry.id   AF-A0A1W9S9H4-F1
#
_cell.length_a   1.000
_cell.length_b   1.000
_cell.length_c   1.000
_cell.angle_alpha   90.00
_cell.angle_beta   90.00
_cell.angle_gamma   90.00
#
_symmetry.space_group_name_H-M   'P 1'
#
loop_
_entity.id
_entity.type
_entity.pdbx_description
1 polymer ?
#
loop_
_entity_poly.entity_id
_entity_poly.type
_entity_poly.pdbx_seq_one_letter_code
_entity_poly.pdbx_strand_id
1 'polypeptide(L)'
;MKKNSECYNVAVLATMSSGKSTTLNAMFGSSILPSKNEACTATIFRVEDVDGMKKIKVRSTCNQNITSEWEVLKLNDNIIDSWNNLNHKQIDIIGDLPRIDNLSKRIVFHDTPGPNNSTEKSHSEIANSIFENGQIGCIICVLNVSCFGVDDEKALLVDLLNKTKNKEIGAKIVFVVNKIDQLDLEAGEDPLIILENITKYLTDLGFVDPLVIPVMSLVSLEIRLYIDFLRKKYRFPSFMAGIRKTKNPFSERKQKQILNNIKYLLEFDSYYSKALCSCSNKESVYKNMDYSIKGLKEKQKIKILDEIHTVSDFINADIITGIPILEKILEKELI
;
A
#
# COMPACT_ATOMS: atom_id res chain seq x y z
N MET A 1 -11.15 -13.38 28.86
CA MET A 1 -12.19 -13.14 27.84
C MET A 1 -11.57 -12.31 26.73
N LYS A 2 -11.42 -12.86 25.51
CA LYS A 2 -10.96 -12.08 24.35
C LYS A 2 -12.07 -11.10 24.01
N LYS A 3 -11.84 -9.79 24.18
CA LYS A 3 -12.69 -8.78 23.53
C LYS A 3 -12.61 -9.10 22.04
N ASN A 4 -13.73 -9.44 21.40
CA ASN A 4 -13.82 -9.43 19.94
C ASN A 4 -13.58 -7.97 19.54
N SER A 5 -12.35 -7.63 19.21
CA SER A 5 -12.03 -6.37 18.55
C SER A 5 -12.75 -6.38 17.20
N GLU A 6 -13.60 -5.40 16.98
CA GLU A 6 -14.31 -5.20 15.72
C GLU A 6 -13.28 -5.10 14.57
N CYS A 7 -13.53 -5.78 13.45
CA CYS A 7 -12.64 -5.73 12.29
C CYS A 7 -13.12 -4.64 11.32
N TYR A 8 -12.22 -3.77 10.89
CA TYR A 8 -12.46 -2.81 9.82
C TYR A 8 -11.95 -3.38 8.50
N ASN A 9 -12.86 -3.94 7.69
CA ASN A 9 -12.51 -4.57 6.43
C ASN A 9 -12.29 -3.51 5.33
N VAL A 10 -11.15 -3.61 4.66
CA VAL A 10 -10.74 -2.76 3.54
C VAL A 10 -10.59 -3.62 2.30
N ALA A 11 -11.44 -3.41 1.30
CA ALA A 11 -11.32 -4.08 0.01
C ALA A 11 -10.40 -3.27 -0.91
N VAL A 12 -9.51 -3.93 -1.65
CA VAL A 12 -8.60 -3.25 -2.58
C VAL A 12 -8.88 -3.69 -4.00
N LEU A 13 -9.36 -2.74 -4.81
CA LEU A 13 -9.72 -2.92 -6.21
C LEU A 13 -8.72 -2.20 -7.11
N ALA A 14 -8.44 -2.75 -8.28
CA ALA A 14 -7.60 -2.11 -9.29
C ALA A 14 -7.82 -2.73 -10.66
N THR A 15 -7.56 -1.96 -11.72
CA THR A 15 -7.29 -2.51 -13.05
C THR A 15 -5.91 -3.20 -13.07
N MET A 16 -5.68 -4.06 -14.07
CA MET A 16 -4.40 -4.75 -14.21
C MET A 16 -3.25 -3.74 -14.27
N SER A 17 -2.15 -4.07 -13.59
CA SER A 17 -0.91 -3.29 -13.62
C SER A 17 -0.97 -1.87 -13.02
N SER A 18 -2.05 -1.51 -12.30
CA SER A 18 -2.14 -0.23 -11.58
C SER A 18 -1.34 -0.19 -10.26
N GLY A 19 -0.75 -1.32 -9.86
CA GLY A 19 0.16 -1.40 -8.72
C GLY A 19 -0.52 -1.66 -7.37
N LYS A 20 -1.67 -2.36 -7.37
CA LYS A 20 -2.42 -2.79 -6.18
C LYS A 20 -1.55 -3.46 -5.12
N SER A 21 -0.94 -4.59 -5.44
CA SER A 21 -0.08 -5.34 -4.51
C SER A 21 1.15 -4.53 -4.10
N THR A 22 1.64 -3.64 -4.97
CA THR A 22 2.76 -2.74 -4.64
C THR A 22 2.34 -1.69 -3.60
N THR A 23 1.13 -1.14 -3.73
CA THR A 23 0.54 -0.18 -2.78
C THR A 23 0.37 -0.83 -1.40
N LEU A 24 -0.19 -2.04 -1.37
CA LEU A 24 -0.30 -2.81 -0.14
C LEU A 24 1.06 -3.16 0.47
N ASN A 25 2.02 -3.64 -0.32
CA ASN A 25 3.38 -3.89 0.16
C ASN A 25 4.04 -2.61 0.71
N ALA A 26 3.82 -1.46 0.08
CA ALA A 26 4.32 -0.17 0.59
C ALA A 26 3.73 0.14 1.97
N MET A 27 2.42 -0.03 2.14
CA MET A 27 1.76 0.11 3.45
C MET A 27 2.29 -0.91 4.47
N PHE A 28 2.51 -2.17 4.07
CA PHE A 28 3.16 -3.20 4.89
C PHE A 28 4.63 -2.92 5.21
N GLY A 29 5.26 -1.95 4.52
CA GLY A 29 6.70 -1.71 4.59
C GLY A 29 7.54 -2.95 4.24
N SER A 30 6.95 -3.91 3.52
CA SER A 30 7.53 -5.22 3.24
C SER A 30 6.97 -5.81 1.95
N SER A 31 7.81 -6.55 1.22
CA SER A 31 7.44 -7.17 -0.05
C SER A 31 6.84 -8.56 0.19
N ILE A 32 5.64 -8.62 0.77
CA ILE A 32 4.98 -9.89 1.15
C ILE A 32 4.08 -10.40 0.01
N LEU A 33 3.27 -9.51 -0.57
CA LEU A 33 2.36 -9.85 -1.65
C LEU A 33 3.13 -9.99 -2.97
N PRO A 34 2.82 -10.99 -3.81
CA PRO A 34 3.44 -11.11 -5.12
C PRO A 34 3.08 -9.89 -5.98
N SER A 35 4.10 -9.21 -6.52
CA SER A 35 3.96 -7.98 -7.29
C SER A 35 4.57 -8.06 -8.70
N LYS A 36 4.79 -9.28 -9.23
CA LYS A 36 5.34 -9.47 -10.58
C LYS A 36 4.29 -9.12 -11.64
N ASN A 37 4.76 -8.57 -12.76
CA ASN A 37 3.91 -8.15 -13.90
C ASN A 37 3.24 -9.31 -14.64
N GLU A 38 3.60 -10.56 -14.33
CA GLU A 38 2.92 -11.76 -14.84
C GLU A 38 1.59 -11.90 -14.10
N ALA A 39 0.49 -12.04 -14.84
CA ALA A 39 -0.88 -12.02 -14.34
C ALA A 39 -1.04 -12.68 -12.96
N CYS A 40 -1.35 -11.87 -11.94
CA CYS A 40 -1.57 -12.35 -10.58
C CYS A 40 -2.75 -13.33 -10.56
N THR A 41 -2.54 -14.53 -10.02
CA THR A 41 -3.55 -15.59 -9.97
C THR A 41 -4.82 -15.15 -9.23
N ALA A 42 -5.92 -15.91 -9.38
CA ALA A 42 -7.20 -15.65 -8.71
C ALA A 42 -7.17 -15.81 -7.17
N THR A 43 -5.99 -15.96 -6.57
CA THR A 43 -5.80 -16.11 -5.12
C THR A 43 -6.17 -14.81 -4.39
N ILE A 44 -7.05 -14.91 -3.40
CA ILE A 44 -7.40 -13.78 -2.52
C ILE A 44 -6.36 -13.70 -1.40
N PHE A 45 -5.78 -12.52 -1.16
CA PHE A 45 -4.94 -12.30 0.02
C PHE A 45 -5.71 -11.52 1.08
N ARG A 46 -5.79 -12.08 2.29
CA ARG A 46 -6.34 -11.41 3.46
C ARG A 46 -5.20 -11.05 4.39
N VAL A 47 -4.94 -9.76 4.57
CA VAL A 47 -3.87 -9.27 5.45
C VAL A 47 -4.49 -8.57 6.65
N GLU A 48 -4.36 -9.18 7.82
CA GLU A 48 -4.83 -8.63 9.09
C GLU A 48 -3.67 -8.01 9.86
N ASP A 49 -3.91 -6.78 10.32
CA ASP A 49 -2.98 -6.04 11.12
C ASP A 49 -3.18 -6.30 12.62
N VAL A 50 -2.07 -6.56 13.30
CA VAL A 50 -2.01 -6.89 14.71
C VAL A 50 -0.80 -6.20 15.34
N ASP A 51 -1.08 -5.06 15.98
CA ASP A 51 -0.07 -4.21 16.61
C ASP A 51 0.85 -4.98 17.55
N GLY A 52 2.16 -4.74 17.39
CA GLY A 52 3.19 -5.32 18.25
C GLY A 52 3.56 -6.77 17.94
N MET A 53 3.01 -7.36 16.87
CA MET A 53 3.37 -8.69 16.42
C MET A 53 4.77 -8.71 15.82
N LYS A 54 5.71 -9.40 16.48
CA LYS A 54 7.13 -9.41 16.06
C LYS A 54 7.43 -10.23 14.80
N LYS A 55 6.52 -11.11 14.39
CA LYS A 55 6.71 -12.06 13.30
C LYS A 55 5.44 -12.14 12.48
N ILE A 56 5.60 -12.10 11.16
CA ILE A 56 4.51 -12.34 10.22
C ILE A 56 4.17 -13.84 10.26
N LYS A 57 2.89 -14.15 10.29
CA LYS A 57 2.36 -15.50 10.14
C LYS A 57 1.51 -15.61 8.90
N VAL A 58 1.53 -16.78 8.30
CA VAL A 58 0.79 -17.07 7.07
C VAL A 58 0.10 -18.42 7.16
N ARG A 59 -1.01 -18.57 6.46
CA ARG A 59 -1.66 -19.85 6.18
C ARG A 59 -2.36 -19.77 4.83
N SER A 60 -2.71 -20.91 4.26
CA SER A 60 -3.49 -20.93 3.02
C SER A 60 -4.68 -21.86 3.11
N THR A 61 -5.69 -21.54 2.31
CA THR A 61 -6.86 -22.38 2.08
C THR A 61 -6.82 -22.84 0.63
N CYS A 62 -6.72 -24.15 0.40
CA CYS A 62 -6.72 -24.70 -0.95
C CYS A 62 -8.15 -24.72 -1.54
N ASN A 63 -8.27 -25.06 -2.82
CA ASN A 63 -9.57 -25.10 -3.51
C ASN A 63 -10.55 -26.16 -2.97
N GLN A 64 -10.07 -27.13 -2.19
CA GLN A 64 -10.90 -28.10 -1.47
C GLN A 64 -11.43 -27.57 -0.12
N ASN A 65 -11.26 -26.27 0.16
CA ASN A 65 -11.58 -25.61 1.44
C ASN A 65 -10.82 -26.18 2.65
N ILE A 66 -9.67 -26.83 2.43
CA ILE A 66 -8.78 -27.28 3.52
C ILE A 66 -7.83 -26.13 3.86
N THR A 67 -7.85 -25.70 5.13
CA THR A 67 -6.99 -24.61 5.64
C THR A 67 -5.77 -25.19 6.35
N SER A 68 -4.58 -24.71 6.01
CA SER A 68 -3.34 -25.07 6.70
C SER A 68 -3.24 -24.47 8.11
N GLU A 69 -2.36 -25.00 8.94
CA GLU A 69 -1.99 -24.34 10.19
C GLU A 69 -1.25 -23.02 9.94
N TRP A 70 -1.18 -22.18 10.98
CA TRP A 70 -0.42 -20.94 10.95
C TRP A 70 1.08 -21.19 11.01
N GLU A 71 1.79 -20.76 9.98
CA GLU A 71 3.24 -20.85 9.89
C GLU A 71 3.88 -19.47 10.05
N VAL A 72 5.09 -19.42 10.62
CA VAL A 72 5.85 -18.18 10.74
C VAL A 72 6.60 -17.95 9.43
N LEU A 73 6.32 -16.83 8.75
CA LEU A 73 7.02 -16.45 7.53
C LEU A 73 8.48 -16.13 7.85
N LYS A 74 9.41 -16.91 7.27
CA LYS A 74 10.86 -16.69 7.42
C LYS A 74 11.37 -15.75 6.32
N LEU A 75 12.51 -15.12 6.58
CA LEU A 75 13.22 -14.36 5.54
C LEU A 75 13.64 -15.31 4.42
N ASN A 76 13.31 -14.96 3.17
CA ASN A 76 13.52 -15.76 1.95
C ASN A 76 12.61 -17.00 1.80
N ASP A 77 11.51 -17.04 2.53
CA ASP A 77 10.52 -18.09 2.35
C ASP A 77 9.66 -17.81 1.12
N ASN A 78 9.58 -18.76 0.20
CA ASN A 78 8.78 -18.65 -1.03
C ASN A 78 7.41 -19.31 -0.87
N ILE A 79 6.99 -19.62 0.36
CA ILE A 79 5.73 -20.33 0.63
C ILE A 79 4.50 -19.60 0.06
N ILE A 80 4.47 -18.27 0.15
CA ILE A 80 3.39 -17.44 -0.40
C ILE A 80 3.36 -17.55 -1.92
N ASP A 81 4.51 -17.38 -2.57
CA ASP A 81 4.63 -17.53 -4.03
C ASP A 81 4.23 -18.94 -4.48
N SER A 82 4.62 -19.97 -3.72
CA SER A 82 4.25 -21.36 -3.98
C SER A 82 2.73 -21.56 -3.91
N TRP A 83 2.08 -21.09 -2.86
CA TRP A 83 0.63 -21.21 -2.70
C TRP A 83 -0.13 -20.40 -3.76
N ASN A 84 0.37 -19.22 -4.10
CA ASN A 84 -0.17 -18.40 -5.19
C ASN A 84 -0.06 -19.12 -6.54
N ASN A 85 1.10 -19.73 -6.85
CA ASN A 85 1.29 -20.50 -8.09
C ASN A 85 0.46 -21.79 -8.14
N LEU A 86 0.09 -22.35 -6.99
CA LEU A 86 -0.83 -23.48 -6.88
C LEU A 86 -2.30 -23.06 -6.98
N ASN A 87 -2.59 -21.77 -7.23
CA ASN A 87 -3.94 -21.21 -7.28
C ASN A 87 -4.76 -21.58 -6.04
N HIS A 88 -4.17 -21.41 -4.85
CA HIS A 88 -4.92 -21.56 -3.61
C HIS A 88 -6.05 -20.52 -3.57
N LYS A 89 -7.18 -20.89 -2.96
CA LYS A 89 -8.36 -20.01 -2.88
C LYS A 89 -8.05 -18.72 -2.13
N GLN A 90 -7.37 -18.85 -0.99
CA GLN A 90 -7.07 -17.72 -0.11
C GLN A 90 -5.75 -17.93 0.64
N ILE A 91 -4.99 -16.85 0.81
CA ILE A 91 -3.81 -16.79 1.67
C ILE A 91 -4.07 -15.75 2.75
N ASP A 92 -4.06 -16.18 4.01
CA ASP A 92 -4.18 -15.28 5.16
C ASP A 92 -2.79 -14.93 5.67
N ILE A 93 -2.59 -13.65 5.94
CA ILE A 93 -1.36 -13.07 6.46
C ILE A 93 -1.72 -12.28 7.71
N ILE A 94 -0.99 -12.47 8.80
CA ILE A 94 -1.12 -11.66 10.02
C ILE A 94 0.25 -11.09 10.36
N GLY A 95 0.32 -9.77 10.58
CA GLY A 95 1.54 -9.06 10.93
C GLY A 95 1.26 -7.71 11.53
N ASP A 96 2.32 -6.98 11.85
CA ASP A 96 2.29 -5.61 12.38
C ASP A 96 2.50 -4.64 11.21
N LEU A 97 1.49 -3.81 10.88
CA LEU A 97 1.63 -2.64 10.03
C LEU A 97 2.24 -1.52 10.87
N PRO A 98 3.51 -1.16 10.64
CA PRO A 98 4.22 -0.28 11.56
C PRO A 98 3.70 1.17 11.62
N ARG A 99 2.68 1.52 10.85
CA ARG A 99 2.20 2.90 10.64
C ARG A 99 0.68 3.07 10.69
N ILE A 100 -0.05 2.01 11.01
CA ILE A 100 -1.48 2.09 11.28
C ILE A 100 -1.66 1.57 12.71
N ASP A 101 -2.07 2.44 13.63
CA ASP A 101 -2.35 2.05 15.00
C ASP A 101 -3.80 1.53 15.09
N ASN A 102 -4.00 0.27 15.47
CA ASN A 102 -5.31 -0.36 15.61
C ASN A 102 -5.90 -0.15 17.01
N LEU A 103 -6.14 1.11 17.38
CA LEU A 103 -6.57 1.49 18.74
C LEU A 103 -7.91 0.84 19.13
N SER A 104 -8.96 1.00 18.32
CA SER A 104 -10.32 0.49 18.62
C SER A 104 -10.71 -0.72 17.76
N LYS A 105 -10.29 -0.75 16.49
CA LYS A 105 -10.63 -1.78 15.49
C LYS A 105 -9.38 -2.33 14.83
N ARG A 106 -9.41 -3.61 14.43
CA ARG A 106 -8.32 -4.20 13.62
C ARG A 106 -8.59 -4.00 12.14
N ILE A 107 -7.64 -3.42 11.42
CA ILE A 107 -7.76 -3.30 9.97
C ILE A 107 -7.44 -4.64 9.28
N VAL A 108 -8.27 -5.01 8.30
CA VAL A 108 -8.08 -6.21 7.49
C VAL A 108 -8.18 -5.83 6.02
N PHE A 109 -7.08 -5.98 5.28
CA PHE A 109 -7.03 -5.74 3.85
C PHE A 109 -7.37 -7.00 3.08
N HIS A 110 -8.25 -6.87 2.09
CA HIS A 110 -8.62 -7.92 1.16
C HIS A 110 -8.09 -7.54 -0.22
N ASP A 111 -6.99 -8.16 -0.61
CA ASP A 111 -6.40 -8.02 -1.93
C ASP A 111 -7.11 -8.97 -2.91
N THR A 112 -7.95 -8.42 -3.77
CA THR A 112 -8.78 -9.21 -4.68
C THR A 112 -8.17 -9.29 -6.07
N PRO A 113 -8.28 -10.40 -6.80
CA PRO A 113 -7.85 -10.48 -8.20
C PRO A 113 -8.47 -9.36 -9.05
N GLY A 114 -7.73 -8.87 -10.05
CA GLY A 114 -8.24 -7.84 -10.97
C GLY A 114 -9.32 -8.38 -11.92
N PRO A 115 -10.20 -7.52 -12.45
CA PRO A 115 -11.39 -7.92 -13.22
C PRO A 115 -11.07 -8.73 -14.50
N ASN A 116 -9.90 -8.53 -15.11
CA ASN A 116 -9.52 -9.17 -16.37
C ASN A 116 -8.99 -10.61 -16.22
N ASN A 117 -8.67 -11.06 -14.99
CA ASN A 117 -8.26 -12.46 -14.74
C ASN A 117 -9.45 -13.37 -14.40
N SER A 118 -10.66 -12.83 -14.51
CA SER A 118 -11.90 -13.44 -14.09
C SER A 118 -12.95 -13.20 -15.16
N THR A 119 -12.98 -14.08 -16.16
CA THR A 119 -14.09 -14.16 -17.10
C THR A 119 -15.39 -14.42 -16.30
N GLU A 120 -16.27 -13.42 -16.28
CA GLU A 120 -17.66 -13.44 -15.80
C GLU A 120 -17.94 -13.76 -14.31
N LYS A 121 -16.99 -14.31 -13.53
CA LYS A 121 -17.22 -14.76 -12.13
C LYS A 121 -16.74 -13.83 -11.01
N SER A 122 -16.05 -12.73 -11.34
CA SER A 122 -15.41 -11.84 -10.36
C SER A 122 -16.39 -11.10 -9.45
N HIS A 123 -17.59 -10.82 -9.97
CA HIS A 123 -18.46 -9.79 -9.42
C HIS A 123 -19.26 -10.27 -8.21
N SER A 124 -19.59 -11.56 -8.15
CA SER A 124 -20.22 -12.20 -7.00
C SER A 124 -19.19 -12.72 -6.02
N GLU A 125 -18.01 -13.18 -6.45
CA GLU A 125 -17.01 -13.78 -5.55
C GLU A 125 -16.25 -12.75 -4.70
N ILE A 126 -15.91 -11.57 -5.25
CA ILE A 126 -15.30 -10.48 -4.45
C ILE A 126 -16.30 -9.96 -3.41
N ALA A 127 -17.53 -9.66 -3.84
CA ALA A 127 -18.61 -9.28 -2.95
C ALA A 127 -18.85 -10.38 -1.90
N ASN A 128 -19.13 -11.62 -2.31
CA ASN A 128 -19.50 -12.72 -1.42
C ASN A 128 -18.35 -13.11 -0.46
N SER A 129 -17.09 -13.15 -0.91
CA SER A 129 -15.97 -13.49 -0.02
C SER A 129 -15.69 -12.41 1.03
N ILE A 130 -15.96 -11.14 0.70
CA ILE A 130 -15.81 -10.05 1.66
C ILE A 130 -17.04 -9.95 2.58
N PHE A 131 -18.25 -10.16 2.06
CA PHE A 131 -19.51 -10.15 2.82
C PHE A 131 -19.70 -11.36 3.73
N GLU A 132 -19.15 -12.54 3.39
CA GLU A 132 -19.16 -13.72 4.25
C GLU A 132 -18.38 -13.50 5.57
N ASN A 133 -17.49 -12.50 5.63
CA ASN A 133 -16.59 -12.25 6.76
C ASN A 133 -16.86 -10.94 7.54
N GLY A 134 -17.83 -10.13 7.11
CA GLY A 134 -18.23 -8.90 7.80
C GLY A 134 -18.60 -7.75 6.84
N GLN A 135 -19.00 -6.61 7.40
CA GLN A 135 -19.28 -5.41 6.61
C GLN A 135 -17.98 -4.77 6.12
N ILE A 136 -17.93 -4.36 4.85
CA ILE A 136 -16.83 -3.55 4.29
C ILE A 136 -16.95 -2.15 4.84
N GLY A 137 -15.90 -1.67 5.52
CA GLY A 137 -15.82 -0.29 5.98
C GLY A 137 -15.29 0.65 4.89
N CYS A 138 -14.30 0.18 4.12
CA CYS A 138 -13.62 0.97 3.10
C CYS A 138 -13.31 0.17 1.82
N ILE A 139 -13.33 0.85 0.69
CA ILE A 139 -12.81 0.39 -0.59
C ILE A 139 -11.67 1.31 -1.00
N ILE A 140 -10.50 0.73 -1.27
CA ILE A 140 -9.38 1.41 -1.91
C ILE A 140 -9.41 1.04 -3.39
N CYS A 141 -9.64 2.01 -4.26
CA CYS A 141 -9.60 1.83 -5.71
C CYS A 141 -8.28 2.41 -6.25
N VAL A 142 -7.36 1.53 -6.67
CA VAL A 142 -6.04 1.92 -7.19
C VAL A 142 -6.10 2.12 -8.70
N LEU A 143 -5.86 3.36 -9.12
CA LEU A 143 -5.81 3.82 -10.50
C LEU A 143 -4.36 4.07 -10.94
N ASN A 144 -4.09 3.99 -12.24
CA ASN A 144 -2.78 4.34 -12.80
C ASN A 144 -2.86 5.74 -13.43
N VAL A 145 -1.97 6.65 -13.03
CA VAL A 145 -1.99 8.03 -13.53
C VAL A 145 -1.89 8.14 -15.05
N SER A 146 -1.16 7.24 -15.72
CA SER A 146 -0.95 7.31 -17.17
C SER A 146 -2.05 6.64 -17.99
N CYS A 147 -3.05 6.01 -17.35
CA CYS A 147 -4.04 5.17 -18.03
C CYS A 147 -5.48 5.39 -17.54
N PHE A 148 -5.80 6.59 -17.03
CA PHE A 148 -7.17 6.89 -16.61
C PHE A 148 -8.10 7.13 -17.80
N GLY A 149 -9.34 6.66 -17.70
CA GLY A 149 -10.36 6.80 -18.76
C GLY A 149 -10.34 5.75 -19.87
N VAL A 150 -9.56 4.66 -19.71
CA VAL A 150 -9.57 3.49 -20.61
C VAL A 150 -10.79 2.59 -20.28
N ASP A 151 -11.29 1.83 -21.27
CA ASP A 151 -12.54 1.05 -21.18
C ASP A 151 -12.60 0.13 -19.94
N ASP A 152 -11.53 -0.61 -19.64
CA ASP A 152 -11.47 -1.52 -18.49
C ASP A 152 -11.59 -0.79 -17.15
N GLU A 153 -10.95 0.38 -17.02
CA GLU A 153 -11.04 1.20 -15.81
C GLU A 153 -12.44 1.76 -15.64
N LYS A 154 -13.00 2.30 -16.72
CA LYS A 154 -14.36 2.82 -16.72
C LYS A 154 -15.37 1.73 -16.34
N ALA A 155 -15.22 0.51 -16.85
CA ALA A 155 -16.06 -0.62 -16.49
C ALA A 155 -15.98 -0.96 -14.99
N LEU A 156 -14.77 -1.01 -14.41
CA LEU A 156 -14.56 -1.21 -12.97
C LEU A 156 -15.24 -0.10 -12.14
N LEU A 157 -15.05 1.16 -12.53
CA LEU A 157 -15.61 2.32 -11.83
C LEU A 157 -17.15 2.36 -11.88
N VAL A 158 -17.74 2.04 -13.03
CA VAL A 158 -19.21 1.97 -13.18
C VAL A 158 -19.78 0.83 -12.33
N ASP A 159 -19.15 -0.35 -12.31
CA ASP A 159 -19.56 -1.46 -11.44
C ASP A 159 -19.51 -1.06 -9.95
N LEU A 160 -18.42 -0.44 -9.52
CA LEU A 160 -18.25 0.07 -8.16
C LEU A 160 -19.32 1.11 -7.79
N LEU A 161 -19.64 2.03 -8.71
CA LEU A 161 -20.64 3.06 -8.49
C LEU A 161 -22.05 2.46 -8.34
N ASN A 162 -22.41 1.48 -9.17
CA ASN A 162 -23.73 0.86 -9.11
C ASN A 162 -23.94 0.13 -7.77
N LYS A 163 -22.93 -0.61 -7.30
CA LYS A 163 -22.98 -1.35 -6.02
C LYS A 163 -23.09 -0.41 -4.81
N THR A 164 -22.43 0.74 -4.86
CA THR A 164 -22.49 1.73 -3.78
C THR A 164 -23.81 2.51 -3.78
N LYS A 165 -24.35 2.87 -4.96
CA LYS A 165 -25.68 3.53 -5.09
C LYS A 165 -26.85 2.64 -4.67
N ASN A 166 -26.81 1.35 -5.00
CA ASN A 166 -27.84 0.39 -4.59
C ASN A 166 -27.82 0.08 -3.07
N LYS A 167 -26.93 0.71 -2.30
CA LYS A 167 -26.65 0.42 -0.88
C LYS A 167 -26.26 -1.04 -0.63
N GLU A 168 -25.84 -1.77 -1.65
CA GLU A 168 -25.25 -3.11 -1.49
C GLU A 168 -23.94 -2.98 -0.70
N ILE A 169 -23.21 -1.88 -0.92
CA ILE A 169 -21.98 -1.56 -0.19
C ILE A 169 -22.13 -0.19 0.48
N GLY A 170 -22.25 -0.18 1.81
CA GLY A 170 -22.20 1.04 2.65
C GLY A 170 -20.78 1.52 2.98
N ALA A 171 -19.79 1.19 2.14
CA ALA A 171 -18.39 1.48 2.40
C ALA A 171 -17.97 2.85 1.87
N LYS A 172 -17.03 3.48 2.57
CA LYS A 172 -16.31 4.65 2.06
C LYS A 172 -15.40 4.25 0.90
N ILE A 173 -15.25 5.10 -0.10
CA ILE A 173 -14.35 4.86 -1.23
C ILE A 173 -13.18 5.83 -1.17
N VAL A 174 -11.97 5.32 -1.38
CA VAL A 174 -10.73 6.08 -1.50
C VAL A 174 -10.09 5.74 -2.83
N PHE A 175 -9.93 6.73 -3.70
CA PHE A 175 -9.24 6.58 -4.98
C PHE A 175 -7.75 6.88 -4.78
N VAL A 176 -6.91 5.91 -5.11
CA VAL A 176 -5.46 6.00 -5.00
C VAL A 176 -4.89 6.08 -6.41
N VAL A 177 -4.42 7.25 -6.82
CA VAL A 177 -3.82 7.48 -8.14
C VAL A 177 -2.33 7.19 -8.02
N ASN A 178 -1.93 6.00 -8.45
CA ASN A 178 -0.57 5.51 -8.32
C ASN A 178 0.29 5.91 -9.52
N LYS A 179 1.61 5.84 -9.33
CA LYS A 179 2.66 6.12 -10.32
C LYS A 179 2.76 7.59 -10.73
N ILE A 180 2.44 8.51 -9.82
CA ILE A 180 2.55 9.95 -10.04
C ILE A 180 3.98 10.36 -10.42
N ASP A 181 4.99 9.58 -10.03
CA ASP A 181 6.39 9.72 -10.45
C ASP A 181 6.63 9.52 -11.96
N GLN A 182 5.64 9.04 -12.71
CA GLN A 182 5.72 8.80 -14.15
C GLN A 182 5.17 9.96 -15.00
N LEU A 183 4.71 11.04 -14.37
CA LEU A 183 4.23 12.21 -15.09
C LEU A 183 5.37 12.93 -15.83
N ASP A 184 5.11 13.31 -17.07
CA ASP A 184 6.01 14.11 -17.89
C ASP A 184 5.77 15.62 -17.67
N LEU A 185 6.45 16.15 -16.66
CA LEU A 185 6.37 17.58 -16.32
C LEU A 185 6.79 18.48 -17.49
N GLU A 186 7.68 18.03 -18.38
CA GLU A 186 8.15 18.81 -19.54
C GLU A 186 7.08 18.87 -20.64
N ALA A 187 6.29 17.80 -20.79
CA ALA A 187 5.10 17.79 -21.63
C ALA A 187 3.90 18.55 -21.02
N GLY A 188 4.05 19.12 -19.82
CA GLY A 188 3.03 19.90 -19.13
C GLY A 188 2.09 19.07 -18.25
N GLU A 189 2.46 17.83 -17.91
CA GLU A 189 1.69 16.96 -17.03
C GLU A 189 1.84 17.37 -15.55
N ASP A 190 1.20 18.48 -15.16
CA ASP A 190 1.24 18.94 -13.77
C ASP A 190 0.44 18.01 -12.83
N PRO A 191 1.01 17.55 -11.70
CA PRO A 191 0.34 16.64 -10.77
C PRO A 191 -0.99 17.16 -10.22
N LEU A 192 -1.08 18.47 -9.92
CA LEU A 192 -2.30 19.07 -9.38
C LEU A 192 -3.40 19.08 -10.45
N ILE A 193 -3.07 19.55 -11.65
CA ILE A 193 -4.03 19.62 -12.77
C ILE A 193 -4.55 18.23 -13.13
N ILE A 194 -3.68 17.21 -13.13
CA ILE A 194 -4.09 15.83 -13.42
C ILE A 194 -5.03 15.28 -12.35
N LEU A 195 -4.78 15.55 -11.07
CA LEU A 195 -5.67 15.13 -10.00
C LEU A 195 -7.02 15.86 -10.06
N GLU A 196 -7.04 17.15 -10.42
CA GLU A 196 -8.29 17.88 -10.66
C GLU A 196 -9.11 17.25 -11.79
N ASN A 197 -8.44 16.87 -12.89
CA ASN A 197 -9.06 16.19 -14.02
C ASN A 197 -9.63 14.81 -13.64
N ILE A 198 -8.88 14.01 -12.87
CA ILE A 198 -9.34 12.70 -12.37
C ILE A 198 -10.52 12.88 -11.41
N THR A 199 -10.45 13.84 -10.50
CA THR A 199 -11.53 14.16 -9.55
C THR A 199 -12.81 14.56 -10.29
N LYS A 200 -12.67 15.41 -11.32
CA LYS A 200 -13.78 15.79 -12.20
C LYS A 200 -14.35 14.59 -12.95
N TYR A 201 -13.49 13.76 -13.55
CA TYR A 201 -13.92 12.54 -14.23
C TYR A 201 -14.73 11.60 -13.33
N LEU A 202 -14.25 11.35 -12.10
CA LEU A 202 -14.97 10.54 -11.12
C LEU A 202 -16.32 11.18 -10.72
N THR A 203 -16.35 12.51 -10.61
CA THR A 203 -17.58 13.26 -10.32
C THR A 203 -18.58 13.15 -11.48
N ASP A 204 -18.12 13.28 -12.73
CA ASP A 204 -18.92 13.16 -13.94
C ASP A 204 -19.48 11.74 -14.12
N LEU A 205 -18.74 10.70 -13.69
CA LEU A 205 -19.26 9.33 -13.59
C LEU A 205 -20.37 9.20 -12.55
N GLY A 206 -20.35 10.04 -11.51
CA GLY A 206 -21.40 10.13 -10.49
C GLY A 206 -20.95 9.79 -9.06
N PHE A 207 -19.64 9.74 -8.80
CA PHE A 207 -19.12 9.69 -7.42
C PHE A 207 -19.27 11.07 -6.77
N VAL A 208 -19.84 11.12 -5.57
CA VAL A 208 -20.04 12.39 -4.83
C VAL A 208 -18.82 12.66 -3.96
N ASP A 209 -18.20 13.82 -4.13
CA ASP A 209 -16.99 14.27 -3.40
C ASP A 209 -15.90 13.17 -3.31
N PRO A 210 -15.38 12.69 -4.47
CA PRO A 210 -14.45 11.58 -4.48
C PRO A 210 -13.14 11.95 -3.77
N LEU A 211 -12.74 11.14 -2.79
CA LEU A 211 -11.45 11.28 -2.13
C LEU A 211 -10.35 10.69 -3.02
N VAL A 212 -9.53 11.54 -3.61
CA VAL A 212 -8.42 11.17 -4.50
C VAL A 212 -7.08 11.43 -3.81
N ILE A 213 -6.20 10.44 -3.77
CA ILE A 213 -4.88 10.52 -3.14
C ILE A 213 -3.80 10.12 -4.16
N PRO A 214 -2.87 11.03 -4.53
CA PRO A 214 -1.72 10.69 -5.35
C PRO A 214 -0.73 9.85 -4.54
N VAL A 215 -0.22 8.77 -5.14
CA VAL A 215 0.82 7.93 -4.51
C VAL A 215 1.90 7.49 -5.48
N MET A 216 3.06 7.14 -4.91
CA MET A 216 4.21 6.53 -5.61
C MET A 216 4.59 5.23 -4.90
N SER A 217 3.73 4.21 -5.04
CA SER A 217 3.80 3.00 -4.21
C SER A 217 5.14 2.27 -4.30
N LEU A 218 5.73 2.17 -5.49
CA LEU A 218 7.02 1.50 -5.67
C LEU A 218 8.15 2.26 -4.97
N VAL A 219 8.18 3.59 -5.12
CA VAL A 219 9.19 4.45 -4.50
C VAL A 219 9.09 4.36 -2.97
N SER A 220 7.87 4.44 -2.43
CA SER A 220 7.61 4.29 -0.99
C SER A 220 8.08 2.94 -0.46
N LEU A 221 7.72 1.84 -1.14
CA LEU A 221 8.14 0.49 -0.76
C LEU A 221 9.67 0.38 -0.70
N GLU A 222 10.38 0.91 -1.68
CA GLU A 222 11.84 0.87 -1.72
C GLU A 222 12.49 1.65 -0.59
N ILE A 223 11.98 2.86 -0.30
CA ILE A 223 12.43 3.69 0.84
C ILE A 223 12.20 2.94 2.15
N ARG A 224 11.01 2.36 2.35
CA ARG A 224 10.62 1.65 3.57
C ARG A 224 11.42 0.36 3.78
N LEU A 225 11.66 -0.43 2.73
CA LEU A 225 12.54 -1.60 2.80
C LEU A 225 13.98 -1.20 3.17
N TYR A 226 14.45 -0.06 2.65
CA TYR A 226 15.78 0.46 3.00
C TYR A 226 15.83 0.93 4.46
N ILE A 227 14.82 1.66 4.93
CA ILE A 227 14.65 2.06 6.34
C ILE A 227 14.68 0.82 7.26
N ASP A 228 13.95 -0.24 6.93
CA ASP A 228 13.94 -1.46 7.74
C ASP A 228 15.33 -2.14 7.79
N PHE A 229 16.06 -2.16 6.66
CA PHE A 229 17.45 -2.57 6.65
C PHE A 229 18.33 -1.72 7.58
N LEU A 230 18.21 -0.39 7.52
CA LEU A 230 18.97 0.52 8.41
C LEU A 230 18.63 0.26 9.88
N ARG A 231 17.33 0.12 10.21
CA ARG A 231 16.87 -0.20 11.56
C ARG A 231 17.50 -1.49 12.08
N LYS A 232 17.58 -2.54 11.25
CA LYS A 232 18.23 -3.82 11.59
C LYS A 232 19.74 -3.66 11.75
N LYS A 233 20.40 -2.88 10.88
CA LYS A 233 21.84 -2.61 10.90
C LYS A 233 22.27 -1.84 12.16
N TYR A 234 21.51 -0.81 12.56
CA TYR A 234 21.83 0.04 13.70
C TYR A 234 21.17 -0.40 15.02
N ARG A 235 20.46 -1.54 15.03
CA ARG A 235 19.75 -2.06 16.21
C ARG A 235 20.67 -2.39 17.39
N PHE A 236 21.95 -2.66 17.12
CA PHE A 236 22.91 -3.07 18.14
C PHE A 236 23.98 -1.99 18.34
N PRO A 237 24.44 -1.75 19.58
CA PRO A 237 25.51 -0.81 19.86
C PRO A 237 26.79 -1.12 19.08
N SER A 238 27.58 -0.08 18.77
CA SER A 238 28.80 -0.17 17.95
C SER A 238 29.79 -1.27 18.39
N PHE A 239 29.84 -1.60 19.69
CA PHE A 239 30.71 -2.66 20.22
C PHE A 239 30.27 -4.09 19.83
N MET A 240 29.00 -4.30 19.49
CA MET A 240 28.46 -5.57 18.97
C MET A 240 28.42 -5.65 17.44
N ALA A 241 28.69 -4.54 16.74
CA ALA A 241 28.64 -4.47 15.27
C ALA A 241 29.67 -5.38 14.58
N GLY A 242 30.74 -5.78 15.27
CA GLY A 242 31.74 -6.72 14.77
C GLY A 242 31.25 -8.17 14.64
N ILE A 243 30.18 -8.57 15.35
CA ILE A 243 29.74 -9.97 15.46
C ILE A 243 28.74 -10.36 14.35
N ARG A 244 28.05 -9.38 13.74
CA ARG A 244 27.17 -9.60 12.57
C ARG A 244 27.31 -8.42 11.60
N LYS A 245 28.13 -8.58 10.55
CA LYS A 245 28.03 -7.72 9.37
C LYS A 245 26.69 -8.01 8.69
N THR A 246 25.66 -7.21 8.96
CA THR A 246 24.44 -7.22 8.15
C THR A 246 24.81 -6.77 6.74
N LYS A 247 24.98 -7.74 5.84
CA LYS A 247 25.22 -7.46 4.41
C LYS A 247 24.06 -6.62 3.89
N ASN A 248 24.37 -5.56 3.15
CA ASN A 248 23.34 -4.76 2.50
C ASN A 248 22.62 -5.66 1.47
N PRO A 249 21.30 -5.89 1.59
CA PRO A 249 20.57 -6.74 0.65
C PRO A 249 20.36 -6.06 -0.71
N PHE A 250 20.60 -4.74 -0.80
CA PHE A 250 20.43 -3.96 -2.02
C PHE A 250 21.72 -3.91 -2.84
N SER A 251 21.63 -4.19 -4.14
CA SER A 251 22.74 -3.97 -5.08
C SER A 251 23.13 -2.50 -5.16
N GLU A 252 24.34 -2.19 -5.61
CA GLU A 252 24.76 -0.78 -5.80
C GLU A 252 23.85 -0.03 -6.76
N ARG A 253 23.38 -0.68 -7.82
CA ARG A 253 22.36 -0.13 -8.74
C ARG A 253 21.11 0.29 -7.98
N LYS A 254 20.60 -0.58 -7.11
CA LYS A 254 19.39 -0.30 -6.33
C LYS A 254 19.59 0.81 -5.31
N GLN A 255 20.76 0.85 -4.67
CA GLN A 255 21.14 1.93 -3.76
C GLN A 255 21.21 3.28 -4.46
N LYS A 256 21.81 3.36 -5.67
CA LYS A 256 21.80 4.58 -6.49
C LYS A 256 20.39 5.01 -6.88
N GLN A 257 19.53 4.07 -7.26
CA GLN A 257 18.14 4.37 -7.59
C GLN A 257 17.38 4.99 -6.40
N ILE A 258 17.46 4.36 -5.22
CA ILE A 258 16.82 4.87 -4.00
C ILE A 258 17.33 6.27 -3.65
N LEU A 259 18.64 6.49 -3.72
CA LEU A 259 19.25 7.79 -3.48
C LEU A 259 18.74 8.86 -4.43
N ASN A 260 18.69 8.55 -5.73
CA ASN A 260 18.18 9.48 -6.72
C ASN A 260 16.71 9.79 -6.45
N ASN A 261 15.87 8.78 -6.20
CA ASN A 261 14.46 8.99 -5.90
C ASN A 261 14.26 9.91 -4.68
N ILE A 262 15.02 9.70 -3.60
CA ILE A 262 14.96 10.56 -2.40
C ILE A 262 15.32 12.00 -2.76
N LYS A 263 16.43 12.22 -3.49
CA LYS A 263 16.82 13.57 -3.92
C LYS A 263 15.76 14.23 -4.78
N TYR A 264 15.27 13.53 -5.79
CA TYR A 264 14.21 14.04 -6.67
C TYR A 264 12.97 14.42 -5.88
N LEU A 265 12.51 13.57 -4.96
CA LEU A 265 11.34 13.90 -4.14
C LEU A 265 11.57 15.14 -3.28
N LEU A 266 12.74 15.27 -2.66
CA LEU A 266 13.04 16.43 -1.80
C LEU A 266 13.24 17.72 -2.61
N GLU A 267 13.86 17.65 -3.78
CA GLU A 267 14.09 18.79 -4.67
C GLU A 267 12.79 19.29 -5.30
N PHE A 268 11.90 18.37 -5.67
CA PHE A 268 10.63 18.65 -6.35
C PHE A 268 9.41 18.54 -5.44
N ASP A 269 9.57 18.59 -4.11
CA ASP A 269 8.49 18.53 -3.13
C ASP A 269 7.37 19.54 -3.44
N SER A 270 7.71 20.74 -3.91
CA SER A 270 6.71 21.78 -4.22
C SER A 270 5.68 21.39 -5.31
N TYR A 271 6.02 20.46 -6.20
CA TYR A 271 5.10 19.95 -7.23
C TYR A 271 4.11 18.95 -6.62
N TYR A 272 4.61 18.03 -5.81
CA TYR A 272 3.83 16.95 -5.24
C TYR A 272 3.03 17.38 -4.00
N SER A 273 3.60 18.25 -3.16
CA SER A 273 2.95 18.78 -1.95
C SER A 273 1.66 19.53 -2.25
N LYS A 274 1.59 20.31 -3.34
CA LYS A 274 0.36 20.97 -3.79
C LYS A 274 -0.73 19.96 -4.11
N ALA A 275 -0.38 18.94 -4.89
CA ALA A 275 -1.25 17.82 -5.21
C ALA A 275 -1.74 17.10 -3.94
N LEU A 276 -0.84 16.76 -3.01
CA LEU A 276 -1.17 16.11 -1.73
C LEU A 276 -2.06 16.99 -0.82
N CYS A 277 -1.88 18.31 -0.84
CA CYS A 277 -2.70 19.26 -0.08
C CYS A 277 -4.10 19.45 -0.69
N SER A 278 -4.22 19.33 -2.01
CA SER A 278 -5.49 19.49 -2.74
C SER A 278 -6.46 18.32 -2.52
N CYS A 279 -5.97 17.18 -2.04
CA CYS A 279 -6.82 16.06 -1.67
C CYS A 279 -7.87 16.50 -0.63
N SER A 280 -9.15 16.24 -0.92
CA SER A 280 -10.34 16.79 -0.27
C SER A 280 -10.15 17.11 1.24
N ASN A 281 -10.09 18.41 1.58
CA ASN A 281 -10.04 18.97 2.94
C ASN A 281 -8.94 18.41 3.88
N LYS A 282 -7.79 17.98 3.36
CA LYS A 282 -6.75 17.29 4.14
C LYS A 282 -5.37 17.93 4.14
N GLU A 283 -5.26 19.21 3.81
CA GLU A 283 -4.05 20.01 4.00
C GLU A 283 -3.50 19.90 5.43
N SER A 284 -4.38 19.82 6.43
CA SER A 284 -4.00 19.59 7.84
C SER A 284 -3.41 18.21 8.10
N VAL A 285 -3.78 17.17 7.34
CA VAL A 285 -3.20 15.83 7.48
C VAL A 285 -1.79 15.83 6.91
N TYR A 286 -1.58 16.42 5.74
CA TYR A 286 -0.25 16.53 5.14
C TYR A 286 0.68 17.41 5.98
N LYS A 287 0.24 18.60 6.40
CA LYS A 287 1.08 19.52 7.19
C LYS A 287 1.46 18.99 8.57
N ASN A 288 0.64 18.11 9.14
CA ASN A 288 0.91 17.46 10.43
C ASN A 288 1.48 16.04 10.25
N MET A 289 1.92 15.68 9.04
CA MET A 289 2.67 14.45 8.83
C MET A 289 4.00 14.53 9.55
N ASP A 290 4.12 13.75 10.61
CA ASP A 290 5.40 13.47 11.25
C ASP A 290 5.33 12.06 11.83
N TYR A 291 6.40 11.29 11.64
CA TYR A 291 6.52 9.99 12.27
C TYR A 291 7.99 9.64 12.52
N SER A 292 8.21 8.98 13.66
CA SER A 292 9.54 8.53 14.05
C SER A 292 9.77 7.07 13.65
N ILE A 293 10.98 6.77 13.20
CA ILE A 293 11.38 5.39 12.93
C ILE A 293 12.00 4.81 14.19
N LYS A 294 11.30 3.85 14.82
CA LYS A 294 11.77 3.19 16.04
C LYS A 294 13.20 2.64 15.86
N GLY A 295 14.13 3.13 16.70
CA GLY A 295 15.53 2.72 16.70
C GLY A 295 16.47 3.56 15.83
N LEU A 296 15.96 4.59 15.14
CA LEU A 296 16.75 5.57 14.40
C LEU A 296 16.42 6.99 14.90
N LYS A 297 17.42 7.86 15.01
CA LYS A 297 17.20 9.29 15.32
C LYS A 297 17.09 10.06 14.00
N GLU A 298 16.18 11.02 13.89
CA GLU A 298 15.99 11.83 12.67
C GLU A 298 17.29 12.45 12.14
N LYS A 299 18.08 13.07 13.03
CA LYS A 299 19.37 13.71 12.67
C LYS A 299 20.52 12.71 12.45
N GLN A 300 20.26 11.40 12.55
CA GLN A 300 21.29 10.40 12.35
C GLN A 300 21.73 10.40 10.88
N LYS A 301 23.05 10.55 10.66
CA LYS A 301 23.63 10.51 9.33
C LYS A 301 23.76 9.06 8.84
N ILE A 302 23.21 8.81 7.67
CA ILE A 302 23.25 7.55 6.94
C ILE A 302 24.15 7.76 5.72
N LYS A 303 25.23 6.98 5.64
CA LYS A 303 26.08 6.94 4.45
C LYS A 303 25.57 5.84 3.52
N ILE A 304 25.23 6.23 2.28
CA ILE A 304 24.90 5.31 1.19
C ILE A 304 25.85 5.61 0.04
N LEU A 305 26.63 4.61 -0.38
CA LEU A 305 27.71 4.81 -1.34
C LEU A 305 28.62 5.97 -0.89
N ASP A 306 28.74 7.02 -1.70
CA ASP A 306 29.59 8.19 -1.43
C ASP A 306 28.83 9.39 -0.85
N GLU A 307 27.54 9.22 -0.55
CA GLU A 307 26.66 10.30 -0.11
C GLU A 307 26.20 10.14 1.33
N ILE A 308 25.90 11.27 1.97
CA ILE A 308 25.42 11.34 3.34
C ILE A 308 24.04 11.99 3.35
N HIS A 309 23.07 11.27 3.88
CA HIS A 309 21.69 11.72 4.08
C HIS A 309 21.31 11.54 5.54
N THR A 310 20.30 12.24 6.01
CA THR A 310 19.72 12.10 7.35
C THR A 310 18.54 11.14 7.34
N VAL A 311 18.17 10.58 8.49
CA VAL A 311 16.95 9.75 8.58
C VAL A 311 15.70 10.58 8.25
N SER A 312 15.69 11.88 8.59
CA SER A 312 14.63 12.81 8.17
C SER A 312 14.48 12.91 6.65
N ASP A 313 15.56 12.81 5.87
CA ASP A 313 15.47 12.85 4.41
C ASP A 313 14.67 11.65 3.86
N PHE A 314 14.83 10.46 4.46
CA PHE A 314 14.03 9.27 4.10
C PHE A 314 12.57 9.40 4.53
N ILE A 315 12.32 9.93 5.73
CA ILE A 315 10.97 10.15 6.27
C ILE A 315 10.21 11.12 5.37
N ASN A 316 10.82 12.27 5.08
CA ASN A 316 10.23 13.33 4.25
C ASN A 316 9.98 12.83 2.83
N ALA A 317 10.96 12.15 2.20
CA ALA A 317 10.77 11.57 0.88
C ALA A 317 9.59 10.58 0.86
N ASP A 318 9.46 9.71 1.87
CA ASP A 318 8.35 8.77 1.96
C ASP A 318 7.00 9.48 2.22
N ILE A 319 6.96 10.59 2.97
CA ILE A 319 5.74 11.43 3.11
C ILE A 319 5.28 11.95 1.75
N ILE A 320 6.21 12.44 0.92
CA ILE A 320 5.95 12.96 -0.43
C ILE A 320 5.40 11.87 -1.36
N THR A 321 5.71 10.59 -1.11
CA THR A 321 5.11 9.49 -1.90
C THR A 321 3.62 9.27 -1.67
N GLY A 322 3.00 9.95 -0.69
CA GLY A 322 1.56 9.89 -0.42
C GLY A 322 1.06 8.63 0.31
N ILE A 323 1.84 7.55 0.39
CA ILE A 323 1.44 6.33 1.13
C ILE A 323 1.16 6.62 2.60
N PRO A 324 2.00 7.40 3.33
CA PRO A 324 1.68 7.78 4.71
C PRO A 324 0.31 8.47 4.84
N ILE A 325 -0.09 9.28 3.86
CA ILE A 325 -1.37 10.01 3.90
C ILE A 325 -2.53 9.04 3.80
N LEU A 326 -2.43 8.06 2.91
CA LEU A 326 -3.39 6.98 2.81
C LEU A 326 -3.51 6.21 4.14
N GLU A 327 -2.39 5.85 4.76
CA GLU A 327 -2.37 5.18 6.08
C GLU A 327 -3.07 6.03 7.14
N LYS A 328 -2.76 7.32 7.23
CA LYS A 328 -3.35 8.20 8.25
C LYS A 328 -4.85 8.42 8.05
N ILE A 329 -5.31 8.41 6.80
CA ILE A 329 -6.74 8.50 6.49
C ILE A 329 -7.46 7.23 6.94
N LEU A 330 -6.87 6.05 6.72
CA LEU A 330 -7.45 4.79 7.16
C LEU A 330 -7.44 4.68 8.69
N GLU A 331 -6.34 5.06 9.34
CA GLU A 331 -6.20 5.06 10.80
C GLU A 331 -7.30 5.90 11.49
N LYS A 332 -7.67 7.04 10.91
CA LYS A 332 -8.77 7.87 11.44
C LYS A 332 -10.14 7.17 11.46
N GLU A 333 -10.35 6.17 10.61
CA GLU A 333 -11.59 5.38 10.59
C GLU A 333 -11.56 4.23 11.62
N LEU A 334 -10.42 3.99 12.27
CA LEU A 334 -10.23 2.94 13.28
C LEU A 334 -10.42 3.43 14.72
N ILE A 335 -10.64 4.74 14.93
CA ILE A 335 -10.83 5.39 16.23
C ILE A 335 -12.29 5.26 16.67
#